data_AF-A0A418GGH7-F1
#
_entry.id   AF-A0A418GGH7-F1
#
_cell.length_a   1.000
_cell.length_b   1.000
_cell.length_c   1.000
_cell.angle_alpha   90.00
_cell.angle_beta   90.00
_cell.angle_gamma   90.00
#
_symmetry.space_group_name_H-M   'P 1'
#
loop_
_entity.id
_entity.type
_entity.pdbx_description
1 polymer ?
#
loop_
_entity_poly.entity_id
_entity_poly.type
_entity_poly.pdbx_seq_one_letter_code
_entity_poly.pdbx_strand_id
1 'polypeptide(L)'
;EDHRGKTVYDVASGDALFISELGPLPENVTWLSPAGEFQKWNGTSWIKDTEEETSLLEACKMYRVLLNRVDTSTAPDIEWPVNPVRE
;
A
#
# COMPACT_ATOMS: atom_id res chain seq x y z
N GLU A 1 14.90 12.48 -24.01
CA GLU A 1 13.43 12.57 -24.06
C GLU A 1 12.94 13.23 -22.78
N ASP A 2 12.07 14.23 -22.90
CA ASP A 2 11.49 14.92 -21.75
C ASP A 2 10.21 14.20 -21.32
N HIS A 3 10.25 13.55 -20.15
CA HIS A 3 9.09 12.88 -19.55
C HIS A 3 8.55 13.62 -18.32
N ARG A 4 9.09 14.81 -18.05
CA ARG A 4 8.66 15.69 -16.96
C ARG A 4 7.16 15.98 -17.04
N GLY A 5 6.47 15.92 -15.91
CA GLY A 5 5.02 16.15 -15.86
C GLY A 5 4.17 14.91 -16.09
N LYS A 6 4.78 13.75 -16.29
CA LYS A 6 4.05 12.48 -16.34
C LYS A 6 4.16 11.72 -15.01
N THR A 7 3.14 10.94 -14.72
CA THR A 7 3.11 10.03 -13.56
C THR A 7 3.46 8.62 -14.03
N VAL A 8 4.36 7.97 -13.29
CA VAL A 8 4.69 6.56 -13.42
C VAL A 8 4.37 5.86 -12.10
N TYR A 9 4.35 4.54 -12.12
CA TYR A 9 4.06 3.73 -10.94
C TYR A 9 5.27 2.86 -10.63
N ASP A 10 5.71 2.84 -9.38
CA ASP A 10 6.79 1.97 -8.93
C ASP A 10 6.35 0.50 -9.00
N VAL A 11 7.10 -0.37 -9.67
CA VAL A 11 6.71 -1.79 -9.83
C VAL A 11 6.95 -2.63 -8.57
N ALA A 12 7.75 -2.14 -7.63
CA ALA A 12 8.01 -2.83 -6.37
C ALA A 12 6.88 -2.59 -5.35
N SER A 13 6.34 -1.37 -5.30
CA SER A 13 5.33 -0.95 -4.31
C SER A 13 3.97 -0.59 -4.90
N GLY A 14 3.86 -0.30 -6.19
CA GLY A 14 2.64 0.26 -6.80
C GLY A 14 2.47 1.77 -6.62
N ASP A 15 3.46 2.44 -6.02
CA ASP A 15 3.37 3.84 -5.63
C ASP A 15 3.42 4.81 -6.82
N ALA A 16 2.65 5.88 -6.78
CA ALA A 16 2.57 6.85 -7.87
C ALA A 16 3.73 7.86 -7.80
N LEU A 17 4.72 7.67 -8.67
CA LEU A 17 5.89 8.52 -8.79
C LEU A 17 5.70 9.59 -9.86
N PHE A 18 5.84 10.86 -9.48
CA PHE A 18 5.82 11.96 -10.42
C PHE A 18 7.21 12.22 -11.00
N ILE A 19 7.33 12.24 -12.33
CA ILE A 19 8.61 12.54 -13.00
C ILE A 19 8.87 14.03 -12.89
N SER A 20 9.67 14.40 -11.89
CA SER A 20 10.18 15.76 -11.71
C SER A 20 11.58 15.97 -12.31
N GLU A 21 12.38 14.90 -12.38
CA GLU A 21 13.79 14.96 -12.78
C GLU A 21 14.00 14.70 -14.28
N LEU A 22 15.03 15.32 -14.85
CA LEU A 22 15.50 15.08 -16.21
C LEU A 22 16.43 13.87 -16.21
N GLY A 23 15.96 12.74 -16.72
CA GLY A 23 16.77 11.55 -16.80
C GLY A 23 16.01 10.36 -17.39
N PRO A 24 16.73 9.27 -17.69
CA PRO A 24 16.09 8.01 -18.03
C PRO A 24 15.23 7.54 -16.85
N LEU A 25 14.08 6.96 -17.15
CA LEU A 25 13.23 6.36 -16.12
C LEU A 25 13.95 5.17 -15.48
N PRO A 26 13.89 5.02 -14.16
CA PRO A 26 14.37 3.82 -13.50
C PRO A 26 13.62 2.58 -14.03
N GLU A 27 14.33 1.46 -14.19
CA GLU A 27 13.76 0.21 -14.72
C GLU A 27 12.69 -0.42 -13.79
N ASN A 28 12.60 0.07 -12.56
CA ASN A 28 11.63 -0.34 -11.55
C ASN A 28 10.33 0.49 -11.60
N VAL A 29 10.02 1.14 -12.73
CA VAL A 29 8.75 1.86 -12.89
C VAL A 29 8.00 1.40 -14.13
N THR A 30 6.67 1.49 -14.07
CA THR A 30 5.76 1.17 -15.15
C THR A 30 4.80 2.32 -15.42
N TRP A 31 4.35 2.44 -16.67
CA TRP A 31 3.32 3.39 -17.07
C TRP A 31 1.90 2.86 -16.82
N LEU A 32 1.78 1.62 -16.37
CA LEU A 32 0.50 0.98 -16.08
C LEU A 32 0.11 1.26 -14.64
N SER A 33 -1.08 1.80 -14.42
CA SER A 33 -1.64 1.94 -13.08
C SER A 33 -2.07 0.57 -12.53
N PRO A 34 -1.75 0.24 -11.27
CA PRO A 34 -2.36 -0.92 -10.61
C PRO A 34 -3.89 -0.70 -10.53
N ALA A 35 -4.68 -1.74 -10.78
CA ALA A 35 -6.14 -1.63 -10.78
C ALA A 35 -6.78 -1.51 -9.36
N GLY A 36 -5.97 -1.36 -8.30
CA GLY A 36 -6.34 -1.61 -6.90
C GLY A 36 -5.11 -1.75 -6.00
N GLU A 37 -5.33 -1.65 -4.69
CA GLU A 37 -4.27 -1.43 -3.67
C GLU A 37 -3.31 -2.61 -3.45
N PHE A 38 -3.74 -3.86 -3.65
CA PHE A 38 -2.91 -5.04 -3.38
C PHE A 38 -2.49 -5.74 -4.67
N GLN A 39 -1.62 -5.09 -5.43
CA GLN A 39 -1.12 -5.63 -6.69
C GLN A 39 0.39 -5.54 -6.78
N LYS A 40 1.00 -6.68 -7.12
CA LYS A 40 2.43 -6.82 -7.37
C LYS A 40 2.70 -6.93 -8.86
N TRP A 41 3.71 -6.24 -9.35
CA TRP A 41 4.14 -6.35 -10.74
C TRP A 41 4.90 -7.67 -10.98
N ASN A 42 4.45 -8.48 -11.93
CA ASN A 42 5.10 -9.75 -12.32
C ASN A 42 6.09 -9.59 -13.51
N GLY A 43 6.50 -8.37 -13.85
CA GLY A 43 7.32 -8.11 -15.04
C GLY A 43 6.51 -7.81 -16.31
N THR A 44 5.26 -8.29 -16.38
CA THR A 44 4.37 -8.08 -17.53
C THR A 44 3.08 -7.34 -17.18
N SER A 45 2.52 -7.61 -15.99
CA SER A 45 1.23 -7.07 -15.55
C SER A 45 1.17 -7.00 -14.03
N TRP A 46 0.25 -6.17 -13.53
CA TRP A 46 -0.16 -6.17 -12.13
C TRP A 46 -0.95 -7.44 -11.81
N ILE A 47 -0.47 -8.22 -10.84
CA ILE A 47 -1.12 -9.43 -10.33
C ILE A 47 -1.55 -9.15 -8.89
N LYS A 48 -2.76 -9.58 -8.51
CA LYS A 48 -3.22 -9.45 -7.12
C LYS A 48 -2.28 -10.15 -6.15
N ASP A 49 -1.80 -9.41 -5.15
CA ASP A 49 -0.99 -9.98 -4.08
C ASP A 49 -1.93 -10.61 -3.04
N THR A 50 -2.12 -11.92 -3.16
CA THR A 50 -3.01 -12.66 -2.26
C THR A 50 -2.40 -12.82 -0.87
N GLU A 51 -1.07 -12.83 -0.75
CA GLU A 51 -0.37 -13.01 0.52
C GLU A 51 -0.55 -11.77 1.41
N GLU A 52 -0.37 -10.58 0.83
CA GLU A 52 -0.57 -9.31 1.53
C GLU A 52 -2.04 -9.11 1.92
N GLU A 53 -2.99 -9.37 1.00
CA GLU A 53 -4.43 -9.33 1.30
C GLU A 53 -4.81 -10.28 2.44
N THR A 54 -4.26 -11.52 2.44
CA THR A 54 -4.55 -12.48 3.51
C THR A 54 -3.96 -12.03 4.84
N SER A 55 -2.72 -11.52 4.85
CA SER A 55 -2.06 -11.02 6.06
C SER A 55 -2.81 -9.82 6.64
N LEU A 56 -3.25 -8.88 5.80
CA LEU A 56 -4.09 -7.75 6.19
C LEU A 56 -5.44 -8.19 6.72
N LEU A 57 -6.08 -9.18 6.10
CA LEU A 57 -7.34 -9.73 6.57
C LEU A 57 -7.18 -10.37 7.96
N GLU A 58 -6.11 -11.14 8.19
CA GLU A 58 -5.81 -11.73 9.49
C GLU A 58 -5.52 -10.66 10.55
N ALA A 59 -4.69 -9.68 10.21
CA ALA A 59 -4.40 -8.56 11.08
C ALA A 59 -5.68 -7.76 11.42
N CYS A 60 -6.56 -7.50 10.44
CA CYS A 60 -7.86 -6.86 10.65
C CYS A 60 -8.76 -7.68 11.59
N LYS A 61 -8.78 -9.01 11.43
CA LYS A 61 -9.53 -9.91 12.31
C LYS A 61 -9.01 -9.83 13.75
N MET A 62 -7.68 -9.87 13.94
CA MET A 62 -7.07 -9.73 15.25
C MET A 62 -7.34 -8.35 15.85
N TYR A 63 -7.21 -7.28 15.06
CA TYR A 63 -7.52 -5.91 15.47
C TYR A 63 -8.94 -5.78 16.00
N ARG A 64 -9.94 -6.37 15.31
CA ARG A 64 -11.34 -6.39 15.78
C ARG A 64 -11.49 -7.05 17.15
N VAL A 65 -10.77 -8.14 17.40
CA VAL A 65 -10.78 -8.84 18.70
C VAL A 65 -10.12 -7.99 19.78
N LEU A 66 -9.00 -7.35 19.48
CA LEU A 66 -8.32 -6.44 20.41
C LEU A 66 -9.23 -5.25 20.76
N LEU A 67 -9.89 -4.66 19.76
CA LEU A 67 -10.80 -3.54 19.95
C LEU A 67 -12.00 -3.91 20.85
N ASN A 68 -12.48 -5.15 20.76
CA ASN A 68 -13.54 -5.63 21.65
C ASN A 68 -13.12 -5.72 23.13
N ARG A 69 -11.80 -5.85 23.38
CA ARG A 69 -11.22 -5.93 24.72
C ARG A 69 -10.78 -4.58 25.27
N VAL A 70 -10.80 -3.53 24.45
CA VAL A 70 -10.41 -2.18 24.88
C VAL A 70 -11.48 -1.63 25.81
N ASP A 71 -11.07 -1.31 27.04
CA ASP A 71 -11.92 -0.71 28.05
C ASP A 71 -12.04 0.80 27.80
N THR A 72 -13.14 1.22 27.17
CA THR A 72 -13.38 2.64 26.82
C THR A 72 -13.56 3.57 28.03
N SER A 73 -13.62 3.01 29.24
CA SER A 73 -13.72 3.74 30.51
C SER A 73 -12.40 4.40 30.94
N THR A 74 -11.25 3.99 30.39
CA THR A 74 -9.93 4.59 30.69
C THR A 74 -9.63 5.86 29.89
N ALA A 75 -10.57 6.35 29.08
CA ALA A 75 -10.43 7.63 28.41
C ALA A 75 -10.18 8.77 29.42
N PRO A 76 -9.19 9.65 29.19
CA PRO A 76 -8.50 9.91 27.92
C PRO A 76 -7.22 9.08 27.65
N ASP A 77 -6.73 8.29 28.60
CA ASP A 77 -5.49 7.50 28.53
C ASP A 77 -5.76 6.08 27.98
N ILE A 78 -6.38 6.03 26.80
CA ILE A 78 -6.78 4.77 26.16
C ILE A 78 -5.75 4.32 25.12
N GLU A 79 -5.16 3.16 25.34
CA GLU A 79 -4.21 2.54 24.41
C GLU A 79 -4.97 1.78 23.30
N TRP A 80 -5.18 2.46 22.18
CA TRP A 80 -5.78 1.83 21.00
C TRP A 80 -4.77 0.92 20.29
N PRO A 81 -5.17 -0.28 19.84
CA PRO A 81 -4.32 -1.14 19.02
C PRO A 81 -3.98 -0.47 17.67
N VAL A 82 -2.90 -0.92 17.03
CA VAL A 82 -2.46 -0.38 15.73
C VAL A 82 -3.35 -0.90 14.61
N ASN A 83 -3.86 0.02 13.77
CA ASN A 83 -4.72 -0.34 12.66
C ASN A 83 -3.90 -0.93 11.50
N PRO A 84 -4.16 -2.17 11.07
CA PRO A 84 -3.32 -2.86 10.09
C PRO A 84 -3.45 -2.33 8.66
N VAL A 85 -4.51 -1.58 8.35
CA VAL A 85 -4.78 -0.98 7.02
C VAL A 85 -4.13 0.40 6.84
N ARG A 86 -3.39 0.92 7.83
CA ARG A 86 -2.76 2.25 7.73
C ARG A 86 -1.25 2.16 7.49
N GLU A 87 -0.85 2.39 6.24
CA GLU A 87 0.24 3.29 5.86
C GLU A 87 -0.22 4.15 4.68
#